data_AF-A0ABC9YMU5-F1
#
_entry.id   AF-A0ABC9YMU5-F1
#
_cell.length_a   1.000
_cell.length_b   1.000
_cell.length_c   1.000
_cell.angle_alpha   90.00
_cell.angle_beta   90.00
_cell.angle_gamma   90.00
#
_symmetry.space_group_name_H-M   'P 1'
#
loop_
_entity.id
_entity.type
_entity.pdbx_description
1 polymer ?
#
loop_
_entity_poly.entity_id
_entity_poly.type
_entity_poly.pdbx_seq_one_letter_code
_entity_poly.pdbx_strand_id
1 'polypeptide(L)' 'MIDLNDEMLALAAKELGTTTKKDTVNAALEFVAQRRQRIEQVLNDPYGIGVGPDIGDPEVMGQARR' A
#
# COMPACT_ATOMS: atom_id res chain seq x y z
N MET A 1 -15.11 -18.43 -19.89
CA MET A 1 -15.78 -17.42 -19.05
C MET A 1 -15.30 -17.66 -17.63
N ILE A 2 -14.80 -16.63 -16.94
CA ILE A 2 -14.37 -16.73 -15.54
C ILE A 2 -15.55 -16.31 -14.68
N ASP A 3 -15.86 -17.09 -13.65
CA ASP A 3 -16.85 -16.73 -12.65
C ASP A 3 -16.20 -15.80 -11.60
N LEU A 4 -16.86 -14.69 -11.31
CA LEU A 4 -16.38 -13.68 -10.39
C LEU A 4 -17.48 -13.39 -9.38
N ASN A 5 -17.10 -13.33 -8.11
CA ASN A 5 -18.01 -12.87 -7.07
C ASN A 5 -18.25 -11.37 -7.25
N ASP A 6 -19.44 -11.01 -7.71
CA ASP A 6 -19.82 -9.62 -7.99
C ASP A 6 -19.85 -8.73 -6.75
N GLU A 7 -20.15 -9.28 -5.57
CA GLU A 7 -20.13 -8.53 -4.30
C GLU A 7 -18.70 -8.14 -3.93
N MET A 8 -17.77 -9.09 -4.04
CA MET A 8 -16.34 -8.83 -3.80
C MET A 8 -15.75 -7.86 -4.83
N LEU A 9 -16.21 -7.95 -6.07
CA LEU A 9 -15.78 -7.05 -7.12
C LEU A 9 -16.26 -5.61 -6.89
N ALA A 10 -17.49 -5.43 -6.40
CA ALA A 10 -18.02 -4.12 -6.02
C ALA A 10 -17.26 -3.53 -4.83
N LEU A 11 -16.93 -4.35 -3.81
CA LEU A 11 -16.12 -3.92 -2.68
C LEU A 11 -14.72 -3.49 -3.13
N ALA A 12 -14.05 -4.32 -3.94
CA ALA A 12 -12.74 -3.99 -4.49
C ALA A 12 -12.77 -2.71 -5.34
N ALA A 13 -13.83 -2.49 -6.12
CA ALA A 13 -13.98 -1.28 -6.92
C ALA A 13 -14.05 -0.01 -6.05
N LYS A 14 -14.76 -0.09 -4.92
CA LYS A 14 -14.84 1.00 -3.94
C LYS A 14 -13.49 1.28 -3.28
N GLU A 15 -12.78 0.24 -2.84
CA GLU A 15 -11.46 0.39 -2.19
C GLU A 15 -10.38 0.88 -3.16
N LEU A 16 -10.42 0.43 -4.41
CA LEU A 16 -9.44 0.79 -5.45
C LEU A 16 -9.81 2.06 -6.22
N GLY A 17 -11.01 2.61 -6.02
CA GLY A 17 -11.50 3.81 -6.71
C GLY A 17 -11.76 3.62 -8.20
N THR A 18 -12.08 2.39 -8.64
CA THR A 18 -12.29 2.06 -10.05
C THR A 18 -13.79 2.02 -10.41
N THR A 19 -14.12 2.28 -11.68
CA THR A 19 -15.51 2.36 -12.14
C THR A 19 -15.93 1.21 -13.04
N THR A 20 -14.98 0.45 -13.60
CA THR A 20 -15.27 -0.71 -14.46
C THR A 20 -14.73 -1.99 -13.87
N LYS A 21 -15.42 -3.12 -14.13
CA LYS A 21 -14.98 -4.46 -13.71
C LYS A 21 -13.55 -4.78 -14.16
N LYS A 22 -13.19 -4.39 -15.40
CA LYS A 22 -11.86 -4.60 -15.96
C LYS A 22 -10.80 -3.84 -15.17
N ASP A 23 -11.06 -2.57 -14.86
CA ASP A 23 -10.11 -1.73 -14.14
C ASP A 23 -9.91 -2.24 -12.72
N THR A 24 -11.00 -2.65 -12.04
CA THR A 24 -10.93 -3.26 -10.71
C THR A 24 -10.06 -4.52 -10.71
N VAL A 25 -10.25 -5.41 -11.69
CA VAL A 25 -9.47 -6.65 -11.79
C VAL A 25 -7.99 -6.35 -12.04
N ASN A 26 -7.68 -5.46 -12.99
CA ASN A 26 -6.30 -5.11 -13.30
C ASN A 26 -5.60 -4.43 -12.10
N ALA A 27 -6.27 -3.47 -11.45
CA ALA A 27 -5.74 -2.79 -10.27
C ALA A 27 -5.53 -3.76 -9.09
N ALA A 28 -6.45 -4.71 -8.88
CA ALA A 28 -6.31 -5.73 -7.84
C ALA A 28 -5.10 -6.66 -8.10
N LEU A 29 -4.92 -7.09 -9.35
CA LEU A 29 -3.78 -7.93 -9.74
C LEU A 29 -2.45 -7.18 -9.57
N GLU A 30 -2.38 -5.93 -10.00
CA GLU A 30 -1.22 -5.07 -9.81
C GLU A 30 -0.91 -4.85 -8.32
N PHE A 31 -1.93 -4.57 -7.51
CA PHE A 31 -1.80 -4.38 -6.07
C PHE A 31 -1.17 -5.62 -5.39
N VAL A 32 -1.60 -6.82 -5.78
CA VAL A 32 -1.08 -8.09 -5.25
C VAL A 32 0.33 -8.37 -5.76
N ALA A 33 0.61 -8.12 -7.04
CA ALA A 33 1.94 -8.31 -7.61
C ALA A 33 2.99 -7.43 -6.90
N GLN A 34 2.62 -6.18 -6.60
CA GLN A 34 3.48 -5.24 -5.90
C GLN A 34 3.50 -5.44 -4.38
N ARG A 35 2.56 -6.23 -3.82
CA ARG A 35 2.43 -6.43 -2.35
C ARG A 35 3.74 -6.94 -1.75
N ARG A 36 4.37 -7.92 -2.40
CA ARG A 36 5.62 -8.51 -1.91
C ARG A 36 6.77 -7.50 -1.93
N GLN A 37 6.89 -6.72 -3.00
CA GLN A 37 7.92 -5.69 -3.11
C GLN A 37 7.80 -4.63 -2.02
N ARG A 38 6.57 -4.15 -1.71
CA ARG A 38 6.34 -3.20 -0.61
C ARG A 38 6.76 -3.77 0.75
N ILE A 39 6.46 -5.04 1.01
CA ILE A 39 6.85 -5.70 2.26
C ILE A 39 8.38 -5.86 2.33
N GLU A 40 9.00 -6.33 1.25
CA GLU A 40 10.45 -6.49 1.19
C GLU A 40 11.18 -5.15 1.34
N GLN A 41 10.66 -4.06 0.76
CA GLN A 41 11.20 -2.71 0.98
C GLN A 41 11.22 -2.33 2.45
N VAL A 42 10.10 -2.53 3.18
CA VAL A 42 10.01 -2.22 4.61
C VAL A 42 10.92 -3.12 5.44
N LEU A 43 11.03 -4.40 5.11
CA LEU A 43 11.86 -5.35 5.86
C LEU A 43 13.36 -5.18 5.60
N ASN A 44 13.75 -4.74 4.40
CA ASN A 44 15.14 -4.51 4.04
C ASN A 44 15.64 -3.11 4.44
N ASP A 45 14.74 -2.19 4.76
CA ASP A 45 15.09 -0.90 5.36
C ASP A 45 15.35 -1.10 6.87
N PRO A 46 16.58 -0.89 7.37
CA PRO A 46 16.90 -0.99 8.79
C PRO A 46 16.04 -0.09 9.69
N TYR A 47 15.45 0.96 9.13
CA TYR A 47 14.60 1.93 9.83
C TYR A 47 13.12 1.84 9.44
N GLY A 48 12.75 0.87 8.59
CA GLY A 48 11.40 0.74 8.02
C GLY A 48 10.27 0.51 9.03
N ILE A 49 10.60 0.08 10.27
CA ILE A 49 9.64 -0.14 11.36
C ILE A 49 9.74 0.96 12.45
N GLY A 50 10.40 2.09 12.14
CA GLY A 50 10.29 3.31 12.95
C GLY A 50 11.26 3.40 14.13
N VAL A 51 12.50 2.96 13.94
CA VAL A 51 13.61 3.19 14.89
C VAL A 51 14.83 3.74 14.15
N GLY A 52 14.61 4.86 13.45
CA GLY A 52 15.68 5.67 12.86
C GLY A 52 16.72 6.11 13.90
N PRO A 53 17.98 6.31 13.50
CA PRO A 53 19.04 6.71 14.44
C PRO A 53 18.84 8.14 14.96
N ASP A 54 17.99 8.92 14.28
CA ASP A 54 17.66 10.32 14.49
C ASP A 54 16.30 10.53 15.17
N ILE A 55 15.58 9.45 15.54
CA ILE A 55 14.22 9.57 16.10
C ILE A 55 14.17 10.36 17.43
N GLY A 56 15.30 10.48 18.13
CA GLY A 56 15.47 11.28 19.34
C GLY A 56 16.19 12.61 19.13
N ASP A 57 16.50 12.99 17.89
CA ASP A 57 17.24 14.22 17.59
C ASP A 57 16.34 15.47 17.75
N PRO A 58 16.66 16.39 18.69
CA PRO A 58 15.85 17.59 18.93
C PRO A 58 15.73 18.53 17.72
N GLU A 59 16.76 18.58 16.85
CA GLU A 59 16.74 19.43 15.65
C GLU A 59 15.78 18.86 14.60
N VAL A 60 15.82 17.53 14.39
CA VAL A 60 14.90 16.83 13.47
C VAL A 60 13.46 16.93 13.97
N MET A 61 13.22 16.71 15.26
CA MET A 61 11.90 16.86 15.88
C MET A 61 11.36 18.29 15.79
N GLY A 62 12.23 19.29 15.88
CA GLY A 62 11.89 20.70 15.73
C GLY A 62 11.44 21.06 14.31
N GLN A 63 11.92 20.35 13.29
CA GLN A 63 11.56 20.56 11.89
C GLN A 63 10.19 19.96 11.53
N ALA A 64 9.78 18.85 12.15
CA ALA A 64 8.51 18.18 11.86
C ALA A 64 7.25 18.94 12.33
N ARG A 65 7.40 19.95 13.20
CA ARG A 65 6.30 20.75 13.75
C ARG A 65 5.96 22.00 12.93
N ARG A 66 6.66 22.25 11.82
CA ARG A 66 6.45 23.41 10.94
C ARG A 66 5.46 23.16 9.83
#